data_AF-A0A662C762-F1
#
_entry.id   AF-A0A662C762-F1
#
_cell.length_a   1.000
_cell.length_b   1.000
_cell.length_c   1.000
_cell.angle_alpha   90.00
_cell.angle_beta   90.00
_cell.angle_gamma   90.00
#
_symmetry.space_group_name_H-M   'P 1'
#
loop_
_entity.id
_entity.type
_entity.pdbx_description
1 polymer ?
#
loop_
_entity_poly.entity_id
_entity_poly.type
_entity_poly.pdbx_seq_one_letter_code
_entity_poly.pdbx_strand_id
1 'polypeptide(L)'
;MMKQSKLPIWIFTVVRIIVGWHLLYEGIVKLFDPNWSAAPLLLESTWIFSDFFKSLALNPDMITVVNILNTWGLILIGLGLFLGLLTRFSAISGAILLTLYYFVQPPFVGIMLLGHTEGSYIWVNKLLIEVVVLIMIAILSKKWFFSIDSLFQDIWESRKTGRKNGSIEVPQEDNPDFSELPLLDRRRLLKNLISIPVLGVFSYAVMKNFGYESNEEKRLKIDGVTSASVKSRNFSSLSDLKEKVSMGKLGDLEVSRLICGGNLIAGAAHTRDLIYSSQLLKNYFTDEKIWETFRLCEASGINSAIVRTAKDTIKVLNQYWDLGGKIQWLAQTYSYPERGKIFDNTQWAIDSGASAVYLQGNIADKWMLAGRVDLFEKFLSHFHGKGIPVGIGGHELEVVKMIEENGLPCDFYMKTLHTHNYWSYQPDEPKPPVRLNIPDNFWCRKPKETIKYMEGVEKSWIAYKILAAGALPPHEGFKHAYENGADFTCVGMFDWQVVEDANIVTDIFKNLSGRKRRLV
;
A
#
# COMPACT_ATOMS: atom_id res chain seq x y z
N MET A 1 25.56 -20.33 52.88
CA MET A 1 25.66 -19.70 51.54
C MET A 1 24.60 -20.30 50.62
N MET A 2 23.52 -19.58 50.35
CA MET A 2 22.54 -20.01 49.34
C MET A 2 23.23 -20.07 47.97
N LYS A 3 23.19 -21.23 47.29
CA LYS A 3 23.59 -21.35 45.88
C LYS A 3 22.77 -20.32 45.09
N GLN A 4 23.42 -19.26 44.61
CA GLN A 4 22.77 -18.34 43.68
C GLN A 4 22.25 -19.15 42.50
N SER A 5 20.94 -19.09 42.25
CA SER A 5 20.34 -19.83 41.14
C SER A 5 20.92 -19.29 39.83
N LYS A 6 21.34 -20.17 38.93
CA LYS A 6 21.84 -19.78 37.60
C LYS A 6 20.70 -19.43 36.63
N LEU A 7 19.46 -19.53 37.09
CA LEU A 7 18.25 -19.33 36.32
C LEU A 7 18.14 -17.91 35.73
N PRO A 8 18.44 -16.81 36.45
CA PRO A 8 18.35 -15.47 35.88
C PRO A 8 19.32 -15.24 34.72
N ILE A 9 20.53 -15.80 34.80
CA ILE A 9 21.56 -15.68 33.74
C ILE A 9 21.07 -16.33 32.44
N TRP A 10 20.42 -17.50 32.55
CA TRP A 10 19.82 -18.17 31.41
C TRP A 10 18.67 -17.37 30.81
N ILE A 11 17.76 -16.85 31.64
CA ILE A 11 16.63 -16.03 31.20
C ILE A 11 17.13 -14.80 30.43
N PHE A 12 18.05 -14.04 31.01
CA PHE A 12 18.58 -12.84 30.35
C PHE A 12 19.36 -13.15 29.07
N THR A 13 20.06 -14.28 29.02
CA THR A 13 20.74 -14.74 27.80
C THR A 13 19.72 -15.06 26.70
N VAL A 14 18.64 -15.76 27.03
CA VAL A 14 17.58 -16.11 26.06
C VAL A 14 16.87 -14.85 25.57
N VAL A 15 16.46 -13.94 26.47
CA VAL A 15 15.82 -12.67 26.10
C VAL A 15 16.71 -11.87 25.15
N ARG A 16 18.00 -11.74 25.47
CA ARG A 16 18.98 -11.08 24.60
C ARG A 16 19.04 -11.71 23.20
N ILE A 17 19.09 -13.05 23.12
CA ILE A 17 19.14 -13.77 21.84
C ILE A 17 17.84 -13.57 21.04
N ILE A 18 16.67 -13.60 21.69
CA ILE A 18 15.37 -13.41 21.03
C ILE A 18 15.24 -12.00 20.44
N VAL A 19 15.62 -10.97 21.20
CA VAL A 19 15.62 -9.58 20.70
C VAL A 19 16.64 -9.42 19.58
N GLY A 20 17.83 -10.01 19.72
CA GLY A 20 18.83 -10.02 18.65
C GLY A 20 18.34 -10.73 17.38
N TRP A 21 17.62 -11.85 17.53
CA TRP A 21 17.02 -12.61 16.43
C TRP A 21 16.00 -11.74 15.69
N HIS A 22 15.11 -11.08 16.42
CA HIS A 22 14.07 -10.22 15.84
C HIS A 22 14.68 -9.10 15.00
N LEU A 23 15.56 -8.28 15.57
CA LEU A 23 16.18 -7.16 14.86
C LEU A 23 17.05 -7.63 13.67
N LEU A 24 17.77 -8.74 13.83
CA LEU A 24 18.58 -9.31 12.76
C LEU A 24 17.70 -9.78 11.59
N TYR A 25 16.63 -10.49 11.88
CA TYR A 25 15.70 -10.97 10.86
C TYR A 25 15.05 -9.79 10.11
N GLU A 26 14.59 -8.78 10.83
CA GLU A 26 14.02 -7.56 10.26
C GLU A 26 14.97 -6.83 9.32
N GLY A 27 16.27 -6.77 9.66
CA GLY A 27 17.28 -6.19 8.79
C GLY A 27 17.57 -7.04 7.55
N ILE A 28 17.61 -8.37 7.70
CA ILE A 28 17.83 -9.30 6.59
C ILE A 28 16.68 -9.27 5.59
N VAL A 29 15.44 -9.22 6.05
CA VAL A 29 14.26 -9.08 5.18
C VAL A 29 14.39 -7.83 4.30
N LYS A 30 14.81 -6.70 4.89
CA LYS A 30 15.03 -5.43 4.18
C LYS A 30 16.22 -5.47 3.22
N LEU A 31 17.23 -6.28 3.51
CA LEU A 31 18.38 -6.46 2.62
C LEU A 31 18.03 -7.28 1.38
N PHE A 32 17.15 -8.27 1.52
CA PHE A 32 16.72 -9.14 0.42
C PHE A 32 15.52 -8.61 -0.38
N ASP A 33 14.81 -7.60 0.12
CA ASP A 33 13.75 -6.89 -0.61
C ASP A 33 14.33 -5.67 -1.35
N PRO A 34 14.55 -5.73 -2.68
CA PRO A 34 15.12 -4.63 -3.44
C PRO A 34 14.22 -3.40 -3.52
N ASN A 35 12.92 -3.51 -3.20
CA ASN A 35 11.97 -2.40 -3.23
C ASN A 35 11.70 -1.81 -1.84
N TRP A 36 12.33 -2.35 -0.80
CA TRP A 36 12.11 -1.86 0.55
C TRP A 36 12.61 -0.41 0.69
N SER A 37 11.77 0.45 1.28
CA SER A 37 12.10 1.84 1.55
C SER A 37 11.46 2.32 2.84
N ALA A 38 12.16 3.19 3.58
CA ALA A 38 11.63 3.86 4.76
C ALA A 38 10.70 5.04 4.43
N ALA A 39 10.58 5.43 3.16
CA ALA A 39 9.84 6.63 2.75
C ALA A 39 8.36 6.63 3.16
N PRO A 40 7.59 5.54 3.01
CA PRO A 40 6.19 5.52 3.42
C PRO A 40 6.03 5.82 4.92
N LEU A 41 6.82 5.13 5.76
CA LEU A 41 6.83 5.34 7.22
C LEU A 41 7.14 6.78 7.59
N LEU A 42 8.11 7.41 6.92
CA LEU A 42 8.52 8.78 7.20
C LEU A 42 7.50 9.83 6.73
N LEU A 43 6.85 9.61 5.58
CA LEU A 43 5.81 10.49 5.06
C LEU A 43 4.55 10.52 5.94
N GLU A 44 4.30 9.43 6.66
CA GLU A 44 3.19 9.29 7.60
C GLU A 44 3.43 9.97 8.94
N SER A 45 4.63 10.49 9.20
CA SER A 45 4.89 11.17 10.47
C SER A 45 3.99 12.41 10.63
N THR A 46 3.14 12.39 11.65
CA THR A 46 2.20 13.48 11.97
C THR A 46 2.48 14.12 13.32
N TRP A 47 3.45 13.59 14.07
CA TRP A 47 3.78 14.06 15.41
C TRP A 47 4.99 15.01 15.42
N ILE A 48 5.70 15.08 16.55
CA ILE A 48 6.84 15.99 16.74
C ILE A 48 7.91 15.67 15.70
N PHE A 49 8.45 16.71 15.06
CA PHE A 49 9.41 16.62 13.95
C PHE A 49 8.86 16.02 12.65
N SER A 50 7.53 16.00 12.44
CA SER A 50 6.90 15.54 11.19
C SER A 50 7.54 16.13 9.94
N ASP A 51 7.83 17.45 9.95
CA ASP A 51 8.38 18.16 8.80
C ASP A 51 9.82 17.70 8.50
N PHE A 52 10.60 17.40 9.55
CA PHE A 52 11.93 16.84 9.40
C PHE A 52 11.87 15.44 8.78
N PHE A 53 11.02 14.55 9.30
CA PHE A 53 10.89 13.19 8.76
C PHE A 53 10.37 13.19 7.31
N LYS A 54 9.36 14.01 7.01
CA LYS A 54 8.85 14.19 5.64
C LYS A 54 9.93 14.77 4.72
N SER A 55 10.75 15.71 5.19
CA SER A 55 11.85 16.26 4.38
C SER A 55 12.91 15.22 4.01
N LEU A 56 13.19 14.26 4.90
CA LEU A 56 14.08 13.14 4.61
C LEU A 56 13.51 12.20 3.55
N ALA A 57 12.19 11.96 3.59
CA ALA A 57 11.51 11.07 2.65
C ALA A 57 11.38 11.67 1.25
N LEU A 58 11.21 12.99 1.15
CA LEU A 58 11.05 13.71 -0.12
C LEU A 58 12.38 13.98 -0.85
N ASN A 59 13.52 13.84 -0.17
CA ASN A 59 14.84 14.03 -0.77
C ASN A 59 15.46 12.68 -1.21
N PRO A 60 15.72 12.48 -2.52
CA PRO A 60 16.23 11.22 -3.06
C PRO A 60 17.56 10.73 -2.45
N ASP A 61 18.52 11.62 -2.21
CA ASP A 61 19.83 11.23 -1.66
C ASP A 61 19.70 10.85 -0.17
N MET A 62 18.89 11.59 0.57
CA MET A 62 18.68 11.35 2.00
C MET A 62 17.92 10.04 2.25
N ILE A 63 16.92 9.72 1.44
CA ILE A 63 16.19 8.46 1.62
C ILE A 63 17.08 7.24 1.34
N THR A 64 18.01 7.32 0.36
CA THR A 64 19.00 6.26 0.15
C THR A 64 19.88 6.04 1.37
N VAL A 65 20.38 7.11 1.99
CA VAL A 65 21.17 7.03 3.23
C VAL A 65 20.36 6.42 4.36
N VAL A 66 19.11 6.87 4.55
CA VAL A 66 18.21 6.34 5.59
C VAL A 66 17.97 4.84 5.38
N ASN A 67 17.71 4.40 4.15
CA ASN A 67 17.50 2.99 3.84
C ASN A 67 18.73 2.14 4.18
N ILE A 68 19.93 2.60 3.80
CA ILE A 68 21.19 1.92 4.14
C ILE A 68 21.38 1.84 5.66
N LEU A 69 21.23 2.96 6.36
CA LEU A 69 21.42 3.02 7.82
C LEU A 69 20.40 2.16 8.57
N ASN A 70 19.16 2.10 8.10
CA ASN A 70 18.12 1.30 8.71
C ASN A 70 18.40 -0.20 8.52
N THR A 71 18.60 -0.64 7.26
CA THR A 71 18.87 -2.05 6.93
C THR A 71 20.11 -2.58 7.65
N TRP A 72 21.25 -1.89 7.49
CA TRP A 72 22.50 -2.34 8.10
C TRP A 72 22.54 -2.09 9.61
N GLY A 73 21.88 -1.03 10.09
CA GLY A 73 21.74 -0.77 11.53
C GLY A 73 21.05 -1.94 12.23
N LEU A 74 19.91 -2.39 11.72
CA LEU A 74 19.18 -3.54 12.26
C LEU A 74 20.02 -4.82 12.22
N ILE A 75 20.72 -5.10 11.12
CA ILE A 75 21.60 -6.27 10.99
C ILE A 75 22.74 -6.25 12.02
N LEU A 76 23.46 -5.14 12.12
CA LEU A 76 24.63 -5.03 13.01
C LEU A 76 24.21 -5.05 14.50
N ILE A 77 23.12 -4.36 14.84
CA ILE A 77 22.55 -4.36 16.19
C ILE A 77 22.06 -5.77 16.54
N GLY A 78 21.29 -6.38 15.64
CA GLY A 78 20.76 -7.73 15.78
C GLY A 78 21.87 -8.76 15.98
N LEU A 79 22.90 -8.77 15.13
CA LEU A 79 24.08 -9.65 15.27
C LEU A 79 24.83 -9.43 16.58
N GLY A 80 25.07 -8.18 16.97
CA GLY A 80 25.76 -7.86 18.23
C GLY A 80 24.98 -8.36 19.45
N LEU A 81 23.66 -8.15 19.46
CA LEU A 81 22.77 -8.69 20.49
C LEU A 81 22.63 -10.19 20.43
N PHE A 82 22.63 -10.83 19.27
CA PHE A 82 22.49 -12.28 19.13
C PHE A 82 23.74 -13.00 19.64
N LEU A 83 24.91 -12.59 19.15
CA LEU A 83 26.19 -13.17 19.51
C LEU A 83 26.65 -12.77 20.91
N GLY A 84 26.22 -11.59 21.38
CA GLY A 84 26.63 -11.04 22.67
C GLY A 84 27.98 -10.37 22.54
N LEU A 85 28.15 -9.65 21.45
CA LEU A 85 29.34 -8.89 21.09
C LEU A 85 28.99 -7.41 21.18
N LEU A 86 29.75 -6.65 21.96
CA LEU A 86 29.48 -5.25 22.27
C LEU A 86 28.04 -5.03 22.78
N THR A 87 27.54 -5.96 23.59
CA THR A 87 26.13 -6.11 23.98
C THR A 87 25.51 -4.80 24.47
N ARG A 88 26.24 -4.01 25.28
CA ARG A 88 25.76 -2.72 25.78
C ARG A 88 25.59 -1.68 24.67
N PHE A 89 26.57 -1.61 23.77
CA PHE A 89 26.52 -0.69 22.64
C PHE A 89 25.39 -1.08 21.69
N SER A 90 25.27 -2.37 21.34
CA SER A 90 24.17 -2.86 20.51
C SER A 90 22.80 -2.60 21.15
N ALA A 91 22.67 -2.81 22.46
CA ALA A 91 21.42 -2.54 23.17
C ALA A 91 21.04 -1.05 23.19
N ILE A 92 21.99 -0.15 23.43
CA ILE A 92 21.77 1.31 23.40
C ILE A 92 21.39 1.76 21.99
N SER A 93 22.14 1.34 20.98
CA SER A 93 21.88 1.68 19.58
C SER A 93 20.51 1.17 19.12
N GLY A 94 20.13 -0.05 19.51
CA GLY A 94 18.80 -0.61 19.25
C GLY A 94 17.70 0.19 19.93
N ALA A 95 17.89 0.57 21.20
CA ALA A 95 16.91 1.38 21.93
C ALA A 95 16.71 2.75 21.27
N ILE A 96 17.79 3.40 20.82
CA ILE A 96 17.73 4.68 20.08
C ILE A 96 16.96 4.48 18.77
N LEU A 97 17.29 3.46 17.97
CA LEU A 97 16.64 3.21 16.69
C LEU A 97 15.13 2.95 16.84
N LEU A 98 14.74 2.06 17.77
CA LEU A 98 13.32 1.77 18.01
C LEU A 98 12.57 2.97 18.61
N THR A 99 13.26 3.80 19.39
CA THR A 99 12.69 5.07 19.87
C THR A 99 12.41 6.03 18.71
N LEU A 100 13.30 6.10 17.71
CA LEU A 100 13.04 6.89 16.50
C LEU A 100 11.79 6.38 15.76
N TYR A 101 11.59 5.06 15.63
CA TYR A 101 10.33 4.53 15.07
C TYR A 101 9.10 4.92 15.88
N TYR A 102 9.21 4.86 17.20
CA TYR A 102 8.13 5.29 18.09
C TYR A 102 7.79 6.79 17.91
N PHE A 103 8.79 7.64 17.69
CA PHE A 103 8.57 9.07 17.41
C PHE A 103 7.98 9.35 16.04
N VAL A 104 8.37 8.56 15.02
CA VAL A 104 7.82 8.70 13.67
C VAL A 104 6.32 8.39 13.68
N GLN A 105 5.91 7.34 14.38
CA GLN A 105 4.52 6.89 14.48
C GLN A 105 4.13 6.50 15.93
N PRO A 106 3.83 7.49 16.79
CA PRO A 106 3.39 7.21 18.15
C PRO A 106 1.97 6.61 18.16
N PRO A 107 1.66 5.68 19.07
CA PRO A 107 0.35 5.00 19.10
C PRO A 107 -0.84 5.93 19.40
N PHE A 108 -0.58 7.17 19.86
CA PHE A 108 -1.61 8.13 20.29
C PHE A 108 -1.77 9.35 19.36
N VAL A 109 -0.84 9.61 18.43
CA VAL A 109 -0.95 10.72 17.44
C VAL A 109 -1.04 10.12 16.04
N GLY A 110 -2.26 9.94 15.57
CA GLY A 110 -2.55 9.71 14.16
C GLY A 110 -2.23 8.33 13.60
N ILE A 111 -3.30 7.60 13.26
CA ILE A 111 -3.42 6.51 12.28
C ILE A 111 -2.64 5.22 12.61
N MET A 112 -3.43 4.23 13.02
CA MET A 112 -3.08 2.82 13.09
C MET A 112 -2.82 2.26 11.68
N LEU A 113 -1.65 2.59 11.10
CA LEU A 113 -1.23 2.19 9.75
C LEU A 113 0.05 1.34 9.72
N LEU A 114 0.16 0.41 10.66
CA LEU A 114 0.48 -0.96 10.29
C LEU A 114 -0.77 -1.72 10.67
N GLY A 115 -1.30 -2.53 9.74
CA GLY A 115 -2.59 -3.17 9.91
C GLY A 115 -2.78 -3.70 11.34
N HIS A 116 -4.02 -3.66 11.83
CA HIS A 116 -4.37 -4.54 12.93
C HIS A 116 -4.27 -5.99 12.43
N THR A 117 -3.05 -6.51 12.35
CA THR A 117 -2.78 -7.85 12.81
C THR A 117 -2.57 -7.86 14.32
N GLU A 118 -2.23 -6.72 14.96
CA GLU A 118 -1.76 -6.74 16.35
C GLU A 118 -2.26 -5.59 17.24
N GLY A 119 -3.46 -5.73 17.82
CA GLY A 119 -3.86 -5.10 19.09
C GLY A 119 -4.27 -3.61 19.05
N SER A 120 -4.94 -3.17 20.12
CA SER A 120 -5.29 -1.75 20.37
C SER A 120 -4.36 -1.19 21.45
N TYR A 121 -3.60 -0.14 21.12
CA TYR A 121 -2.63 0.47 22.04
C TYR A 121 -3.01 1.93 22.32
N ILE A 122 -2.92 2.33 23.59
CA ILE A 122 -3.12 3.73 23.99
C ILE A 122 -1.76 4.44 24.08
N TRP A 123 -0.82 3.88 24.87
CA TRP A 123 0.51 4.47 25.08
C TRP A 123 1.65 3.48 24.82
N VAL A 124 1.43 2.21 25.20
CA VAL A 124 2.46 1.17 25.17
C VAL A 124 2.18 0.20 24.02
N ASN A 125 3.05 0.20 23.01
CA ASN A 125 3.06 -0.77 21.93
C ASN A 125 4.29 -1.71 22.03
N LYS A 126 4.40 -2.69 21.14
CA LYS A 126 5.51 -3.65 21.13
C LYS A 126 6.88 -2.98 21.00
N LEU A 127 6.98 -1.92 20.20
CA LEU A 127 8.21 -1.13 20.05
C LEU A 127 8.66 -0.56 21.40
N LEU A 128 7.75 0.04 22.17
CA LEU A 128 8.08 0.59 23.48
C LEU A 128 8.48 -0.49 24.49
N ILE A 129 7.80 -1.65 24.47
CA ILE A 129 8.18 -2.80 25.32
C ILE A 129 9.60 -3.27 24.97
N GLU A 130 9.92 -3.38 23.69
CA GLU A 130 11.24 -3.81 23.23
C GLU A 130 12.33 -2.77 23.56
N VAL A 131 12.04 -1.47 23.46
CA VAL A 131 12.92 -0.39 23.95
C VAL A 131 13.23 -0.57 25.43
N VAL A 132 12.23 -0.84 26.27
CA VAL A 132 12.43 -1.07 27.71
C VAL A 132 13.32 -2.30 27.95
N VAL A 133 13.10 -3.39 27.22
CA VAL A 133 13.94 -4.60 27.31
C VAL A 133 15.38 -4.30 26.90
N LEU A 134 15.61 -3.55 25.82
CA LEU A 134 16.94 -3.14 25.38
C LEU A 134 17.64 -2.25 26.42
N ILE A 135 16.93 -1.30 27.03
CA ILE A 135 17.47 -0.48 28.12
C ILE A 135 17.85 -1.35 29.31
N MET A 136 17.03 -2.34 29.68
CA MET A 136 17.39 -3.29 30.74
C MET A 136 18.67 -4.07 30.40
N ILE A 137 18.81 -4.56 29.16
CA ILE A 137 20.03 -5.25 28.70
C ILE A 137 21.25 -4.33 28.76
N ALA A 138 21.11 -3.05 28.41
CA ALA A 138 22.19 -2.07 28.44
C ALA A 138 22.70 -1.79 29.87
N ILE A 139 21.79 -1.74 30.85
CA ILE A 139 22.11 -1.45 32.26
C ILE A 139 22.74 -2.66 32.96
N LEU A 140 22.28 -3.88 32.64
CA LEU A 140 22.75 -5.10 33.27
C LEU A 140 24.28 -5.29 33.12
N SER A 141 24.89 -5.85 34.16
CA SER A 141 26.31 -6.20 34.11
C SER A 141 26.54 -7.36 33.15
N LYS A 142 27.68 -7.34 32.44
CA LYS A 142 28.09 -8.40 31.50
C LYS A 142 28.09 -9.80 32.13
N LYS A 143 28.22 -9.89 33.46
CA LYS A 143 28.19 -11.13 34.25
C LYS A 143 26.81 -11.81 34.32
N TRP A 144 25.74 -11.12 33.94
CA TRP A 144 24.37 -11.67 33.91
C TRP A 144 24.01 -12.33 32.59
N PHE A 145 24.95 -12.40 31.64
CA PHE A 145 24.73 -13.01 30.33
C PHE A 145 25.83 -14.02 30.04
N PHE A 146 25.49 -15.11 29.36
CA PHE A 146 26.48 -15.85 28.60
C PHE A 146 26.67 -15.13 27.27
N SER A 147 27.87 -14.60 27.02
CA SER A 147 28.14 -13.76 25.84
C SER A 147 29.61 -13.82 25.45
N ILE A 148 29.90 -13.47 24.19
CA ILE A 148 31.27 -13.34 23.70
C ILE A 148 32.02 -12.23 24.45
N ASP A 149 31.34 -11.16 24.85
CA ASP A 149 31.92 -10.08 25.67
C ASP A 149 32.51 -10.60 27.00
N SER A 150 31.87 -11.59 27.62
CA SER A 150 32.34 -12.19 28.88
C SER A 150 33.64 -12.97 28.69
N LEU A 151 33.81 -13.64 27.53
CA LEU A 151 35.05 -14.33 27.17
C LEU A 151 36.21 -13.33 26.99
N PHE A 152 35.98 -12.23 26.29
CA PHE A 152 37.00 -11.20 26.10
C PHE A 152 37.43 -10.56 27.41
N GLN A 153 36.49 -10.33 28.33
CA GLN A 153 36.80 -9.80 29.65
C GLN A 153 37.63 -10.80 30.47
N ASP A 154 37.25 -12.09 30.48
CA ASP A 154 37.99 -13.14 31.21
C ASP A 154 39.43 -13.29 30.68
N ILE A 155 39.62 -13.22 29.36
CA ILE A 155 40.94 -13.26 28.72
C ILE A 155 41.75 -12.01 29.10
N TRP A 156 41.13 -10.84 29.12
CA TRP A 156 41.80 -9.59 29.47
C TRP A 156 42.16 -9.49 30.95
N GLU A 157 41.29 -9.96 31.85
CA GLU A 157 41.53 -10.03 33.29
C GLU A 157 42.63 -11.06 33.62
N SER A 158 42.62 -12.25 33.00
CA SER A 158 43.67 -13.26 33.13
C SER A 158 45.05 -12.75 32.65
N ARG A 159 45.08 -11.91 31.61
CA ARG A 159 46.32 -11.26 31.13
C ARG A 159 46.79 -10.13 32.04
N LYS A 160 45.90 -9.47 32.78
CA LYS A 160 46.23 -8.41 33.75
C LYS A 160 46.75 -8.98 35.08
N THR A 161 46.18 -10.09 35.55
CA THR A 161 46.65 -10.79 36.77
C THR A 161 48.01 -11.44 36.55
N GLY A 162 48.27 -12.04 35.38
CA GLY A 162 49.59 -12.54 35.00
C GLY A 162 50.69 -11.47 34.89
N ARG A 163 50.32 -10.18 34.79
CA ARG A 163 51.27 -9.05 34.71
C ARG A 163 51.51 -8.33 36.04
N LYS A 164 50.74 -8.65 37.09
CA LYS A 164 50.84 -8.00 38.42
C LYS A 164 51.62 -8.80 39.46
N ASN A 165 51.98 -10.05 39.19
CA ASN A 165 52.91 -10.82 40.04
C ASN A 165 54.35 -10.55 39.58
N GLY A 166 54.83 -9.33 39.83
CA GLY A 166 56.24 -9.00 39.77
C GLY A 166 56.96 -9.44 41.04
N SER A 167 58.02 -10.24 40.84
CA SER A 167 59.11 -10.62 41.74
C SER A 167 58.76 -11.35 43.04
N ILE A 168 58.65 -12.68 42.95
CA ILE A 168 59.25 -13.59 43.93
C ILE A 168 60.08 -14.57 43.09
N GLU A 169 61.41 -14.56 43.25
CA GLU A 169 62.28 -15.61 42.68
C GLU A 169 62.05 -16.90 43.47
N VAL A 170 61.40 -17.87 42.82
CA VAL A 170 61.22 -19.23 43.34
C VAL A 170 62.24 -20.13 42.62
N PRO A 171 62.97 -21.01 43.33
CA PRO A 171 63.93 -21.94 42.74
C PRO A 171 63.31 -22.77 41.62
N GLN A 172 64.08 -23.02 40.56
CA GLN A 172 63.64 -23.65 39.31
C GLN A 172 63.06 -25.08 39.50
N GLU A 173 63.34 -25.70 40.64
CA GLU A 173 62.93 -27.05 41.03
C GLU A 173 61.51 -27.10 41.63
N ASP A 174 60.98 -25.97 42.10
CA ASP A 174 59.66 -25.83 42.72
C ASP A 174 58.65 -25.10 41.82
N ASN A 175 58.99 -24.82 40.55
CA ASN A 175 58.06 -24.24 39.60
C ASN A 175 56.98 -25.29 39.25
N PRO A 176 55.69 -25.08 39.59
CA PRO A 176 54.63 -25.94 39.10
C PRO A 176 54.67 -25.90 37.57
N ASP A 177 54.60 -27.06 36.91
CA ASP A 177 54.42 -27.08 35.47
C ASP A 177 53.02 -26.51 35.14
N PHE A 178 52.98 -25.27 34.66
CA PHE A 178 51.76 -24.57 34.26
C PHE A 178 51.25 -25.01 32.87
N SER A 179 51.82 -26.05 32.26
CA SER A 179 51.42 -26.56 30.94
C SER A 179 50.01 -27.18 30.90
N GLU A 180 49.40 -27.50 32.04
CA GLU A 180 48.11 -28.21 32.13
C GLU A 180 46.95 -27.45 32.81
N LEU A 181 47.03 -26.14 33.00
CA LEU A 181 45.84 -25.39 33.43
C LEU A 181 45.02 -24.95 32.21
N PRO A 182 43.78 -25.45 32.01
CA PRO A 182 42.94 -24.97 30.92
C PRO A 182 42.62 -23.50 31.18
N LEU A 183 43.23 -22.61 30.41
CA LEU A 183 43.01 -21.15 30.42
C LEU A 183 41.52 -20.77 30.35
N LEU A 184 40.67 -21.68 29.86
CA LEU A 184 39.22 -21.59 29.83
C LEU A 184 38.59 -22.95 30.16
N ASP A 185 37.77 -23.03 31.22
CA ASP A 185 36.92 -24.20 31.50
C ASP A 185 36.04 -24.48 30.27
N ARG A 186 36.20 -25.67 29.65
CA ARG A 186 35.46 -26.08 28.43
C ARG A 186 33.96 -25.88 28.59
N ARG A 187 33.40 -26.15 29.78
CA ARG A 187 31.97 -25.98 30.06
C ARG A 187 31.54 -24.52 30.07
N ARG A 188 32.43 -23.60 30.42
CA ARG A 188 32.20 -22.15 30.43
C ARG A 188 32.33 -21.58 29.02
N LEU A 189 33.29 -22.06 28.23
CA LEU A 189 33.43 -21.71 26.81
C LEU A 189 32.18 -22.11 26.01
N LEU A 190 31.69 -23.35 26.19
CA LEU A 190 30.46 -23.81 25.53
C LEU A 190 29.24 -22.97 25.90
N LYS A 191 29.13 -22.53 27.16
CA LYS A 191 28.02 -21.66 27.59
C LYS A 191 28.06 -20.29 26.92
N ASN A 192 29.24 -19.68 26.82
CA ASN A 192 29.40 -18.37 26.20
C ASN A 192 29.26 -18.38 24.67
N LEU A 193 29.35 -19.54 24.04
CA LEU A 193 29.15 -19.73 22.60
C LEU A 193 27.80 -20.36 22.23
N ILE A 194 26.84 -20.40 23.17
CA ILE A 194 25.53 -21.01 22.94
C ILE A 194 24.73 -20.37 21.81
N SER A 195 25.05 -19.12 21.45
CA SER A 195 24.48 -18.41 20.31
C SER A 195 24.92 -19.00 18.96
N ILE A 196 26.05 -19.71 18.85
CA ILE A 196 26.56 -20.21 17.56
C ILE A 196 25.65 -21.29 16.95
N PRO A 197 25.26 -22.36 17.67
CA PRO A 197 24.32 -23.34 17.12
C PRO A 197 22.96 -22.72 16.76
N VAL A 198 22.48 -21.78 17.57
CA VAL A 198 21.23 -21.05 17.32
C VAL A 198 21.34 -20.19 16.07
N LEU A 199 22.50 -19.58 15.81
CA LEU A 199 22.78 -18.84 14.57
C LEU A 199 22.79 -19.78 13.36
N GLY A 200 23.30 -21.01 13.50
CA GLY A 200 23.22 -22.01 12.43
C GLY A 200 21.77 -22.35 12.04
N VAL A 201 20.90 -22.52 13.04
CA VAL A 201 19.46 -22.73 12.83
C VAL A 201 18.80 -21.50 12.20
N PHE A 202 19.15 -20.29 12.68
CA PHE A 202 18.70 -19.02 12.11
C PHE A 202 19.04 -18.91 10.62
N SER A 203 20.33 -19.09 10.28
CA SER A 203 20.82 -18.98 8.91
C SER A 203 20.17 -20.01 8.00
N TYR A 204 19.95 -21.24 8.47
CA TYR A 204 19.20 -22.25 7.72
C TYR A 204 17.75 -21.81 7.46
N ALA A 205 17.05 -21.27 8.46
CA ALA A 205 15.67 -20.78 8.30
C ALA A 205 15.60 -19.60 7.31
N VAL A 206 16.54 -18.66 7.38
CA VAL A 206 16.67 -17.55 6.43
C VAL A 206 16.94 -18.07 5.02
N MET A 207 17.91 -18.97 4.84
CA MET A 207 18.23 -19.56 3.53
C MET A 207 17.07 -20.37 2.96
N LYS A 208 16.26 -21.04 3.79
CA LYS A 208 15.05 -21.71 3.33
C LYS A 208 13.99 -20.72 2.83
N ASN A 209 13.88 -19.56 3.47
CA ASN A 209 12.92 -18.54 3.09
C ASN A 209 13.36 -17.71 1.87
N PHE A 210 14.67 -17.52 1.65
CA PHE A 210 15.19 -16.64 0.58
C PHE A 210 16.05 -17.34 -0.49
N GLY A 211 16.50 -18.58 -0.28
CA GLY A 211 17.64 -19.17 -0.98
C GLY A 211 17.39 -20.40 -1.85
N TYR A 212 16.14 -20.83 -2.04
CA TYR A 212 15.81 -21.95 -2.95
C TYR A 212 14.89 -21.48 -4.08
N GLU A 213 15.48 -20.88 -5.11
CA GLU A 213 14.89 -20.94 -6.46
C GLU A 213 15.45 -22.17 -7.16
N SER A 214 14.60 -23.12 -7.54
CA SER A 214 15.06 -24.32 -8.24
C SER A 214 15.48 -23.97 -9.68
N ASN A 215 16.44 -24.69 -10.25
CA ASN A 215 16.83 -24.51 -11.66
C ASN A 215 15.67 -24.79 -12.64
N GLU A 216 14.60 -25.46 -12.19
CA GLU A 216 13.35 -25.64 -12.95
C GLU A 216 12.52 -24.34 -12.98
N GLU A 217 12.49 -23.57 -11.89
CA GLU A 217 11.79 -22.28 -11.81
C GLU A 217 12.40 -21.19 -12.70
N LYS A 218 13.72 -21.24 -12.94
CA LYS A 218 14.39 -20.33 -13.90
C LYS A 218 14.10 -20.65 -15.36
N ARG A 219 13.72 -21.89 -15.69
CA ARG A 219 13.39 -22.33 -17.06
C ARG A 219 11.91 -22.17 -17.42
N LEU A 220 11.04 -21.94 -16.44
CA LEU A 220 9.59 -21.80 -16.62
C LEU A 220 9.14 -20.33 -16.65
N LYS A 221 9.71 -19.52 -17.55
CA LYS A 221 9.09 -18.26 -17.99
C LYS A 221 8.05 -18.58 -19.07
N ILE A 222 6.87 -19.05 -18.67
CA ILE A 222 5.65 -19.02 -19.49
C ILE A 222 4.48 -18.60 -18.60
N ASP A 223 3.65 -17.72 -19.15
CA ASP A 223 2.53 -17.03 -18.54
C ASP A 223 1.50 -17.98 -17.91
N GLY A 224 1.34 -17.83 -16.60
CA GLY A 224 0.16 -18.23 -15.84
C GLY A 224 0.13 -19.67 -15.35
N VAL A 225 0.63 -19.94 -14.13
CA VAL A 225 0.05 -20.95 -13.24
C VAL A 225 0.22 -20.55 -11.77
N THR A 226 -0.85 -20.84 -11.03
CA THR A 226 -1.07 -20.83 -9.58
C THR A 226 0.00 -21.55 -8.74
N SER A 227 0.58 -20.84 -7.77
CA SER A 227 1.15 -21.41 -6.55
C SER A 227 0.83 -20.52 -5.34
N ALA A 228 0.62 -21.14 -4.18
CA ALA A 228 0.13 -20.50 -2.94
C ALA A 228 1.18 -19.68 -2.18
N SER A 229 2.29 -19.35 -2.84
CA SER A 229 3.24 -18.35 -2.37
C SER A 229 3.21 -17.26 -3.41
N VAL A 230 2.47 -16.20 -3.10
CA VAL A 230 2.50 -14.95 -3.86
C VAL A 230 3.98 -14.60 -3.99
N LYS A 231 4.58 -14.85 -5.17
CA LYS A 231 5.74 -14.06 -5.59
C LYS A 231 5.28 -12.64 -5.35
N SER A 232 5.86 -11.96 -4.36
CA SER A 232 5.62 -10.55 -4.12
C SER A 232 5.94 -9.88 -5.44
N ARG A 233 4.92 -9.64 -6.26
CA ARG A 233 5.09 -8.82 -7.44
C ARG A 233 5.57 -7.49 -6.88
N ASN A 234 6.68 -7.00 -7.42
CA ASN A 234 7.20 -5.68 -7.13
C ASN A 234 6.04 -4.69 -7.39
N PHE A 235 5.34 -4.31 -6.34
CA PHE A 235 4.26 -3.35 -6.43
C PHE A 235 4.90 -1.97 -6.57
N SER A 236 4.42 -1.19 -7.54
CA SER A 236 4.99 0.14 -7.77
C SER A 236 4.76 1.00 -6.53
N SER A 237 5.85 1.51 -5.98
CA SER A 237 5.89 2.43 -4.85
C SER A 237 5.92 3.87 -5.34
N LEU A 238 5.73 4.86 -4.46
CA LEU A 238 5.84 6.27 -4.85
C LEU A 238 7.20 6.65 -5.45
N SER A 239 8.28 5.95 -5.13
CA SER A 239 9.59 6.18 -5.76
C SER A 239 9.64 5.74 -7.22
N ASP A 240 8.71 4.88 -7.65
CA ASP A 240 8.60 4.43 -9.04
C ASP A 240 7.72 5.37 -9.89
N LEU A 241 7.12 6.40 -9.29
CA LEU A 241 6.32 7.39 -10.01
C LEU A 241 7.23 8.22 -10.91
N LYS A 242 7.03 8.11 -12.22
CA LYS A 242 7.80 8.85 -13.22
C LYS A 242 7.38 10.31 -13.29
N GLU A 243 6.07 10.55 -13.29
CA GLU A 243 5.47 11.87 -13.43
C GLU A 243 4.06 11.86 -12.84
N LYS A 244 3.58 13.02 -12.40
CA LYS A 244 2.19 13.19 -11.96
C LYS A 244 1.22 13.12 -13.13
N VAL A 245 0.05 12.54 -12.90
CA VAL A 245 -1.02 12.48 -13.89
C VAL A 245 -1.41 13.90 -14.32
N SER A 246 -1.56 14.10 -15.64
CA SER A 246 -1.96 15.39 -16.20
C SER A 246 -3.42 15.73 -15.89
N MET A 247 -3.75 17.01 -15.95
CA MET A 247 -5.11 17.52 -15.71
C MET A 247 -5.89 17.73 -17.01
N GLY A 248 -7.20 17.83 -16.87
CA GLY A 248 -8.15 18.27 -17.89
C GLY A 248 -9.30 19.05 -17.27
N LYS A 249 -10.25 19.46 -18.10
CA LYS A 249 -11.43 20.20 -17.63
C LYS A 249 -12.74 19.44 -17.81
N LEU A 250 -13.52 19.38 -16.74
CA LEU A 250 -14.90 18.88 -16.72
C LEU A 250 -15.82 20.09 -16.48
N GLY A 251 -16.24 20.75 -17.56
CA GLY A 251 -16.74 22.13 -17.45
C GLY A 251 -15.63 23.05 -16.95
N ASP A 252 -15.87 23.79 -15.86
CA ASP A 252 -14.83 24.63 -15.22
C ASP A 252 -14.00 23.88 -14.16
N LEU A 253 -14.38 22.64 -13.82
CA LEU A 253 -13.69 21.85 -12.80
C LEU A 253 -12.41 21.24 -13.36
N GLU A 254 -11.28 21.47 -12.69
CA GLU A 254 -10.00 20.82 -13.01
C GLU A 254 -9.96 19.40 -12.43
N VAL A 255 -9.87 18.40 -13.31
CA VAL A 255 -9.94 16.98 -12.99
C VAL A 255 -8.73 16.25 -13.58
N SER A 256 -8.12 15.35 -12.82
CA SER A 256 -7.03 14.50 -13.31
C SER A 256 -7.52 13.55 -14.42
N ARG A 257 -6.72 13.35 -15.47
CA ARG A 257 -7.08 12.47 -16.60
C ARG A 257 -7.41 11.05 -16.13
N LEU A 258 -6.72 10.57 -15.10
CA LEU A 258 -7.08 9.36 -14.36
C LEU A 258 -7.92 9.72 -13.12
N ILE A 259 -9.05 9.06 -12.93
CA ILE A 259 -9.99 9.24 -11.82
C ILE A 259 -10.08 7.94 -11.02
N CYS A 260 -10.00 8.04 -9.69
CA CYS A 260 -10.11 6.88 -8.80
C CYS A 260 -11.56 6.35 -8.74
N GLY A 261 -11.77 5.10 -9.14
CA GLY A 261 -13.09 4.47 -9.20
C GLY A 261 -13.52 3.81 -7.89
N GLY A 262 -14.65 4.25 -7.34
CA GLY A 262 -15.15 3.86 -6.01
C GLY A 262 -15.97 2.56 -5.93
N ASN A 263 -16.08 1.77 -6.99
CA ASN A 263 -16.79 0.48 -6.91
C ASN A 263 -16.09 -0.52 -5.99
N LEU A 264 -14.75 -0.52 -5.98
CA LEU A 264 -13.96 -1.36 -5.08
C LEU A 264 -14.14 -0.91 -3.62
N ILE A 265 -14.13 0.42 -3.39
CA ILE A 265 -14.40 1.05 -2.10
C ILE A 265 -15.78 0.67 -1.56
N ALA A 266 -16.80 0.60 -2.42
CA ALA A 266 -18.15 0.18 -2.03
C ALA A 266 -18.31 -1.33 -1.86
N GLY A 267 -17.28 -2.13 -2.14
CA GLY A 267 -17.36 -3.60 -2.12
C GLY A 267 -18.33 -4.18 -3.15
N ALA A 268 -18.53 -3.48 -4.27
CA ALA A 268 -19.46 -3.84 -5.34
C ALA A 268 -18.68 -4.25 -6.59
N ALA A 269 -18.03 -5.41 -6.53
CA ALA A 269 -17.22 -5.88 -7.63
C ALA A 269 -18.00 -6.74 -8.63
N HIS A 270 -17.61 -6.54 -9.89
CA HIS A 270 -18.12 -7.27 -11.03
C HIS A 270 -17.24 -8.48 -11.24
N THR A 271 -17.63 -9.58 -10.61
CA THR A 271 -16.73 -10.73 -10.43
C THR A 271 -17.27 -12.00 -11.06
N ARG A 272 -18.27 -11.86 -11.95
CA ARG A 272 -18.88 -12.98 -12.69
C ARG A 272 -19.37 -14.05 -11.69
N ASP A 273 -18.66 -15.17 -11.62
CA ASP A 273 -18.92 -16.34 -10.77
C ASP A 273 -18.12 -16.36 -9.45
N LEU A 274 -17.21 -15.41 -9.22
CA LEU A 274 -16.37 -15.37 -8.01
C LEU A 274 -17.13 -14.74 -6.82
N ILE A 275 -17.87 -15.57 -6.09
CA ILE A 275 -18.76 -15.17 -4.98
C ILE A 275 -18.06 -14.47 -3.80
N TYR A 276 -16.77 -14.72 -3.57
CA TYR A 276 -16.04 -14.17 -2.41
C TYR A 276 -15.47 -12.77 -2.65
N SER A 277 -15.38 -12.32 -3.90
CA SER A 277 -14.64 -11.11 -4.24
C SER A 277 -15.23 -9.84 -3.61
N SER A 278 -16.55 -9.73 -3.57
CA SER A 278 -17.22 -8.59 -2.92
C SER A 278 -16.99 -8.61 -1.39
N GLN A 279 -16.97 -9.78 -0.77
CA GLN A 279 -16.67 -9.89 0.66
C GLN A 279 -15.19 -9.57 0.95
N LEU A 280 -14.28 -10.06 0.12
CA LEU A 280 -12.85 -9.72 0.20
C LEU A 280 -12.65 -8.21 0.14
N LEU A 281 -13.27 -7.53 -0.84
CA LEU A 281 -13.16 -6.08 -0.99
C LEU A 281 -13.71 -5.31 0.20
N LYS A 282 -14.85 -5.73 0.76
CA LYS A 282 -15.41 -5.09 1.96
C LYS A 282 -14.52 -5.24 3.20
N ASN A 283 -13.76 -6.33 3.29
CA ASN A 283 -12.79 -6.52 4.38
C ASN A 283 -11.46 -5.82 4.09
N TYR A 284 -11.09 -5.65 2.82
CA TYR A 284 -9.87 -4.98 2.41
C TYR A 284 -9.97 -3.46 2.51
N PHE A 285 -11.00 -2.87 1.91
CA PHE A 285 -11.24 -1.42 1.90
C PHE A 285 -11.91 -0.96 3.20
N THR A 286 -11.14 -0.98 4.29
CA THR A 286 -11.50 -0.25 5.52
C THR A 286 -11.42 1.26 5.28
N ASP A 287 -12.03 2.06 6.16
CA ASP A 287 -11.97 3.52 6.09
C ASP A 287 -10.50 4.00 5.95
N GLU A 288 -9.57 3.41 6.71
CA GLU A 288 -8.13 3.73 6.67
C GLU A 288 -7.48 3.35 5.34
N LYS A 289 -7.77 2.16 4.81
CA LYS A 289 -7.22 1.71 3.53
C LYS A 289 -7.73 2.57 2.37
N ILE A 290 -8.97 3.04 2.45
CA ILE A 290 -9.53 4.00 1.49
C ILE A 290 -8.75 5.32 1.55
N TRP A 291 -8.49 5.86 2.75
CA TRP A 291 -7.71 7.09 2.92
C TRP A 291 -6.27 6.95 2.43
N GLU A 292 -5.62 5.82 2.70
CA GLU A 292 -4.28 5.50 2.17
C GLU A 292 -4.28 5.51 0.64
N THR A 293 -5.26 4.86 0.03
CA THR A 293 -5.43 4.84 -1.43
C THR A 293 -5.63 6.26 -1.98
N PHE A 294 -6.44 7.10 -1.32
CA PHE A 294 -6.65 8.49 -1.74
C PHE A 294 -5.40 9.36 -1.61
N ARG A 295 -4.60 9.20 -0.55
CA ARG A 295 -3.32 9.91 -0.43
C ARG A 295 -2.34 9.50 -1.50
N LEU A 296 -2.30 8.21 -1.83
CA LEU A 296 -1.47 7.71 -2.91
C LEU A 296 -1.93 8.28 -4.25
N CYS A 297 -3.25 8.35 -4.49
CA CYS A 297 -3.81 9.05 -5.66
C CYS A 297 -3.34 10.51 -5.71
N GLU A 298 -3.50 11.28 -4.63
CA GLU A 298 -3.08 12.69 -4.57
C GLU A 298 -1.58 12.87 -4.83
N ALA A 299 -0.75 12.00 -4.25
CA ALA A 299 0.70 11.99 -4.46
C ALA A 299 1.07 11.70 -5.93
N SER A 300 0.31 10.81 -6.59
CA SER A 300 0.44 10.51 -8.02
C SER A 300 -0.19 11.54 -8.96
N GLY A 301 -0.78 12.62 -8.45
CA GLY A 301 -1.44 13.67 -9.25
C GLY A 301 -2.88 13.36 -9.63
N ILE A 302 -3.47 12.31 -9.09
CA ILE A 302 -4.91 12.01 -9.22
C ILE A 302 -5.65 12.84 -8.18
N ASN A 303 -6.45 13.81 -8.62
CA ASN A 303 -7.11 14.76 -7.74
C ASN A 303 -8.59 14.44 -7.48
N SER A 304 -9.13 13.38 -8.08
CA SER A 304 -10.57 13.11 -8.08
C SER A 304 -10.90 11.62 -7.91
N ALA A 305 -12.03 11.37 -7.27
CA ALA A 305 -12.60 10.04 -7.09
C ALA A 305 -14.10 10.04 -7.44
N ILE A 306 -14.54 9.03 -8.18
CA ILE A 306 -15.95 8.75 -8.42
C ILE A 306 -16.44 7.73 -7.41
N VAL A 307 -17.29 8.15 -6.47
CA VAL A 307 -17.86 7.27 -5.45
C VAL A 307 -19.37 7.50 -5.32
N ARG A 308 -20.11 6.46 -4.95
CA ARG A 308 -21.58 6.52 -4.83
C ARG A 308 -22.05 7.42 -3.69
N THR A 309 -23.18 8.05 -3.89
CA THR A 309 -23.81 8.88 -2.86
C THR A 309 -24.54 8.02 -1.84
N ALA A 310 -23.91 7.84 -0.69
CA ALA A 310 -24.47 7.11 0.43
C ALA A 310 -23.81 7.48 1.75
N LYS A 311 -24.45 7.08 2.86
CA LYS A 311 -24.06 7.49 4.21
C LYS A 311 -22.64 7.06 4.56
N ASP A 312 -22.29 5.82 4.23
CA ASP A 312 -20.97 5.24 4.47
C ASP A 312 -19.89 5.93 3.64
N THR A 313 -20.15 6.19 2.36
CA THR A 313 -19.22 6.96 1.51
C THR A 313 -19.00 8.39 2.00
N ILE A 314 -20.08 9.11 2.30
CA ILE A 314 -19.99 10.51 2.77
C ILE A 314 -19.25 10.58 4.11
N LYS A 315 -19.49 9.62 5.02
CA LYS A 315 -18.73 9.52 6.27
C LYS A 315 -17.23 9.42 5.99
N VAL A 316 -16.81 8.49 5.13
CA VAL A 316 -15.39 8.27 4.82
C VAL A 316 -14.75 9.49 4.17
N LEU A 317 -15.45 10.17 3.25
CA LEU A 317 -14.96 11.38 2.59
C LEU A 317 -14.82 12.56 3.56
N ASN A 318 -15.84 12.82 4.40
CA ASN A 318 -15.77 13.89 5.39
C ASN A 318 -14.62 13.67 6.37
N GLN A 319 -14.47 12.45 6.89
CA GLN A 319 -13.35 12.11 7.77
C GLN A 319 -12.00 12.27 7.05
N TYR A 320 -11.92 11.96 5.76
CA TYR A 320 -10.71 12.16 4.98
C TYR A 320 -10.35 13.64 4.82
N TRP A 321 -11.35 14.49 4.54
CA TRP A 321 -11.16 15.95 4.43
C TRP A 321 -10.82 16.59 5.78
N ASP A 322 -11.41 16.13 6.88
CA ASP A 322 -11.06 16.56 8.25
C ASP A 322 -9.58 16.23 8.58
N LEU A 323 -9.03 15.16 7.99
CA LEU A 323 -7.62 14.77 8.10
C LEU A 323 -6.70 15.52 7.12
N GLY A 324 -7.22 16.51 6.38
CA GLY A 324 -6.46 17.34 5.43
C GLY A 324 -6.35 16.77 4.02
N GLY A 325 -7.08 15.69 3.70
CA GLY A 325 -7.21 15.17 2.34
C GLY A 325 -7.85 16.18 1.40
N LYS A 326 -7.53 16.10 0.10
CA LYS A 326 -7.95 17.08 -0.93
C LYS A 326 -8.66 16.47 -2.14
N ILE A 327 -8.87 15.15 -2.15
CA ILE A 327 -9.55 14.46 -3.24
C ILE A 327 -10.93 15.10 -3.50
N GLN A 328 -11.18 15.45 -4.75
CA GLN A 328 -12.47 15.94 -5.23
C GLN A 328 -13.44 14.78 -5.40
N TRP A 329 -14.68 14.96 -4.98
CA TRP A 329 -15.70 13.92 -5.09
C TRP A 329 -16.61 14.16 -6.29
N LEU A 330 -16.53 13.28 -7.29
CA LEU A 330 -17.46 13.24 -8.41
C LEU A 330 -18.55 12.21 -8.08
N ALA A 331 -19.71 12.69 -7.64
CA ALA A 331 -20.73 11.85 -7.02
C ALA A 331 -21.56 11.08 -8.04
N GLN A 332 -21.57 9.74 -7.91
CA GLN A 332 -22.58 8.91 -8.56
C GLN A 332 -23.87 9.01 -7.77
N THR A 333 -24.93 9.53 -8.39
CA THR A 333 -26.21 9.79 -7.75
C THR A 333 -27.31 8.88 -8.27
N TYR A 334 -28.31 8.65 -7.41
CA TYR A 334 -29.48 7.83 -7.69
C TYR A 334 -30.73 8.71 -7.76
N SER A 335 -31.75 8.24 -8.46
CA SER A 335 -33.03 8.93 -8.57
C SER A 335 -34.17 7.93 -8.41
N TYR A 336 -35.18 8.27 -7.62
CA TYR A 336 -36.33 7.40 -7.30
C TYR A 336 -37.67 8.10 -7.60
N PRO A 337 -37.99 8.35 -8.89
CA PRO A 337 -39.24 9.02 -9.29
C PRO A 337 -40.50 8.34 -8.77
N GLU A 338 -40.49 7.00 -8.67
CA GLU A 338 -41.61 6.21 -8.15
C GLU A 338 -41.91 6.48 -6.67
N ARG A 339 -40.97 7.09 -5.94
CA ARG A 339 -41.15 7.53 -4.55
C ARG A 339 -41.35 9.04 -4.43
N GLY A 340 -41.47 9.75 -5.55
CA GLY A 340 -41.47 11.21 -5.60
C GLY A 340 -40.10 11.86 -5.29
N LYS A 341 -39.03 11.07 -5.22
CA LYS A 341 -37.69 11.49 -4.77
C LYS A 341 -36.71 11.53 -5.94
N ILE A 342 -36.97 12.44 -6.88
CA ILE A 342 -36.15 12.55 -8.09
C ILE A 342 -34.79 13.18 -7.79
N PHE A 343 -34.77 14.15 -6.87
CA PHE A 343 -33.61 15.03 -6.63
C PHE A 343 -32.88 14.74 -5.32
N ASP A 344 -33.54 14.12 -4.34
CA ASP A 344 -33.08 14.02 -2.94
C ASP A 344 -31.64 13.51 -2.81
N ASN A 345 -31.27 12.43 -3.51
CA ASN A 345 -29.94 11.85 -3.38
C ASN A 345 -28.87 12.75 -4.03
N THR A 346 -29.15 13.35 -5.18
CA THR A 346 -28.24 14.30 -5.82
C THR A 346 -28.07 15.55 -4.97
N GLN A 347 -29.15 16.12 -4.44
CA GLN A 347 -29.07 17.27 -3.55
C GLN A 347 -28.25 16.94 -2.30
N TRP A 348 -28.43 15.75 -1.71
CA TRP A 348 -27.63 15.30 -0.58
C TRP A 348 -26.12 15.21 -0.91
N ALA A 349 -25.75 14.77 -2.12
CA ALA A 349 -24.36 14.77 -2.55
C ALA A 349 -23.77 16.18 -2.60
N ILE A 350 -24.51 17.12 -3.18
CA ILE A 350 -24.11 18.54 -3.29
C ILE A 350 -23.94 19.15 -1.91
N ASP A 351 -24.94 18.98 -1.04
CA ASP A 351 -24.93 19.50 0.33
C ASP A 351 -23.79 18.88 1.17
N SER A 352 -23.28 17.71 0.76
CA SER A 352 -22.17 17.00 1.41
C SER A 352 -20.80 17.27 0.76
N GLY A 353 -20.70 18.23 -0.17
CA GLY A 353 -19.42 18.68 -0.73
C GLY A 353 -18.99 18.01 -2.05
N ALA A 354 -19.92 17.42 -2.82
CA ALA A 354 -19.61 16.91 -4.15
C ALA A 354 -19.13 18.03 -5.09
N SER A 355 -18.03 17.78 -5.81
CA SER A 355 -17.44 18.71 -6.80
C SER A 355 -18.10 18.61 -8.17
N ALA A 356 -18.67 17.44 -8.50
CA ALA A 356 -19.57 17.23 -9.64
C ALA A 356 -20.56 16.12 -9.31
N VAL A 357 -21.66 16.03 -10.08
CA VAL A 357 -22.68 15.00 -9.91
C VAL A 357 -23.03 14.35 -11.24
N TYR A 358 -23.39 13.07 -11.23
CA TYR A 358 -24.00 12.45 -12.40
C TYR A 358 -25.06 11.41 -12.04
N LEU A 359 -26.02 11.20 -12.94
CA LEU A 359 -27.04 10.15 -12.81
C LEU A 359 -26.43 8.77 -13.13
N GLN A 360 -26.59 7.80 -12.23
CA GLN A 360 -26.04 6.45 -12.43
C GLN A 360 -26.51 5.79 -13.74
N GLY A 361 -25.58 5.13 -14.45
CA GLY A 361 -25.84 4.45 -15.71
C GLY A 361 -27.00 3.44 -15.69
N ASN A 362 -27.12 2.59 -14.67
CA ASN A 362 -28.24 1.63 -14.60
C ASN A 362 -29.63 2.29 -14.50
N ILE A 363 -29.70 3.51 -13.97
CA ILE A 363 -30.93 4.31 -13.89
C ILE A 363 -31.17 4.98 -15.23
N ALA A 364 -30.15 5.60 -15.83
CA ALA A 364 -30.25 6.23 -17.13
C ALA A 364 -30.64 5.22 -18.22
N ASP A 365 -30.02 4.04 -18.26
CA ASP A 365 -30.38 2.97 -19.21
C ASP A 365 -31.85 2.54 -19.02
N LYS A 366 -32.33 2.46 -17.76
CA LYS A 366 -33.74 2.15 -17.46
C LYS A 366 -34.69 3.22 -17.98
N TRP A 367 -34.36 4.51 -17.79
CA TRP A 367 -35.18 5.62 -18.28
C TRP A 367 -35.21 5.68 -19.80
N MET A 368 -34.05 5.47 -20.45
CA MET A 368 -33.93 5.43 -21.90
C MET A 368 -34.77 4.29 -22.49
N LEU A 369 -34.66 3.07 -21.97
CA LEU A 369 -35.46 1.93 -22.43
C LEU A 369 -36.97 2.13 -22.24
N ALA A 370 -37.37 2.93 -21.24
CA ALA A 370 -38.76 3.29 -20.99
C ALA A 370 -39.22 4.55 -21.75
N GLY A 371 -38.38 5.16 -22.58
CA GLY A 371 -38.70 6.39 -23.33
C GLY A 371 -38.94 7.61 -22.45
N ARG A 372 -38.40 7.64 -21.22
CA ARG A 372 -38.65 8.68 -20.22
C ARG A 372 -37.74 9.90 -20.38
N VAL A 373 -37.81 10.54 -21.54
CA VAL A 373 -37.10 11.80 -21.83
C VAL A 373 -37.46 12.89 -20.81
N ASP A 374 -38.73 12.92 -20.37
CA ASP A 374 -39.25 13.82 -19.35
C ASP A 374 -38.48 13.76 -18.03
N LEU A 375 -37.99 12.57 -17.63
CA LEU A 375 -37.23 12.41 -16.41
C LEU A 375 -35.79 12.95 -16.55
N PHE A 376 -35.18 12.76 -17.72
CA PHE A 376 -33.86 13.33 -18.01
C PHE A 376 -33.91 14.85 -18.04
N GLU A 377 -34.88 15.43 -18.76
CA GLU A 377 -35.08 16.87 -18.84
C GLU A 377 -35.31 17.46 -17.45
N LYS A 378 -36.20 16.84 -16.66
CA LYS A 378 -36.49 17.25 -15.29
C LYS A 378 -35.28 17.18 -14.37
N PHE A 379 -34.45 16.14 -14.49
CA PHE A 379 -33.23 15.98 -13.69
C PHE A 379 -32.16 17.00 -14.07
N LEU A 380 -31.81 17.08 -15.36
CA LEU A 380 -30.74 17.95 -15.86
C LEU A 380 -31.08 19.42 -15.67
N SER A 381 -32.29 19.85 -16.04
CA SER A 381 -32.71 21.25 -15.87
C SER A 381 -32.77 21.69 -14.41
N HIS A 382 -32.93 20.75 -13.46
CA HIS A 382 -32.92 21.07 -12.05
C HIS A 382 -31.52 21.40 -11.52
N PHE A 383 -30.46 20.77 -12.03
CA PHE A 383 -29.10 20.91 -11.49
C PHE A 383 -28.14 21.70 -12.39
N HIS A 384 -28.37 21.72 -13.70
CA HIS A 384 -27.52 22.46 -14.64
C HIS A 384 -27.45 23.95 -14.30
N GLY A 385 -26.27 24.55 -14.45
CA GLY A 385 -26.04 25.97 -14.18
C GLY A 385 -26.01 26.36 -12.70
N LYS A 386 -26.04 25.41 -11.75
CA LYS A 386 -25.93 25.67 -10.30
C LYS A 386 -24.49 25.67 -9.75
N GLY A 387 -23.50 25.90 -10.61
CA GLY A 387 -22.09 26.04 -10.20
C GLY A 387 -21.33 24.73 -10.00
N ILE A 388 -21.93 23.58 -10.35
CA ILE A 388 -21.27 22.28 -10.38
C ILE A 388 -21.55 21.59 -11.72
N PRO A 389 -20.60 20.82 -12.28
CA PRO A 389 -20.84 20.01 -13.47
C PRO A 389 -21.86 18.90 -13.21
N VAL A 390 -22.79 18.70 -14.15
CA VAL A 390 -23.85 17.69 -14.11
C VAL A 390 -23.74 16.77 -15.31
N GLY A 391 -23.55 15.48 -15.05
CA GLY A 391 -23.38 14.46 -16.08
C GLY A 391 -24.45 13.38 -16.10
N ILE A 392 -24.41 12.56 -17.15
CA ILE A 392 -25.21 11.34 -17.29
C ILE A 392 -24.28 10.15 -17.50
N GLY A 393 -24.43 9.13 -16.67
CA GLY A 393 -23.81 7.83 -16.90
C GLY A 393 -24.66 6.96 -17.83
N GLY A 394 -24.05 6.03 -18.54
CA GLY A 394 -24.79 5.06 -19.36
C GLY A 394 -23.93 3.90 -19.85
N HIS A 395 -24.52 2.71 -19.93
CA HIS A 395 -23.88 1.59 -20.61
C HIS A 395 -24.26 1.57 -22.10
N GLU A 396 -25.50 1.93 -22.41
CA GLU A 396 -26.02 2.01 -23.77
C GLU A 396 -25.68 3.35 -24.42
N LEU A 397 -25.28 3.33 -25.69
CA LEU A 397 -24.99 4.56 -26.46
C LEU A 397 -26.27 5.40 -26.66
N GLU A 398 -27.39 4.71 -26.72
CA GLU A 398 -28.73 5.25 -26.90
C GLU A 398 -29.11 6.24 -25.78
N VAL A 399 -28.54 6.11 -24.57
CA VAL A 399 -28.69 7.13 -23.52
C VAL A 399 -28.11 8.46 -23.99
N VAL A 400 -26.87 8.46 -24.48
CA VAL A 400 -26.20 9.70 -24.94
C VAL A 400 -26.95 10.29 -26.14
N LYS A 401 -27.32 9.46 -27.12
CA LYS A 401 -28.09 9.90 -28.29
C LYS A 401 -29.38 10.60 -27.88
N MET A 402 -30.11 10.03 -26.93
CA MET A 402 -31.35 10.62 -26.42
C MET A 402 -31.12 12.00 -25.78
N ILE A 403 -30.04 12.19 -25.02
CA ILE A 403 -29.70 13.50 -24.44
C ILE A 403 -29.32 14.51 -25.52
N GLU A 404 -28.44 14.13 -26.46
CA GLU A 404 -27.96 15.00 -27.54
C GLU A 404 -29.06 15.39 -28.54
N GLU A 405 -29.86 14.42 -29.01
CA GLU A 405 -30.91 14.64 -30.01
C GLU A 405 -32.06 15.52 -29.48
N ASN A 406 -32.29 15.51 -28.16
CA ASN A 406 -33.26 16.39 -27.50
C ASN A 406 -32.63 17.70 -26.98
N GLY A 407 -31.33 17.94 -27.21
CA GLY A 407 -30.65 19.17 -26.80
C GLY A 407 -30.64 19.40 -25.28
N LEU A 408 -30.63 18.34 -24.47
CA LEU A 408 -30.73 18.46 -23.02
C LEU A 408 -29.42 18.98 -22.39
N PRO A 409 -29.50 19.79 -21.31
CA PRO A 409 -28.37 20.52 -20.76
C PRO A 409 -27.50 19.63 -19.84
N CYS A 410 -26.66 18.81 -20.48
CA CYS A 410 -25.71 17.91 -19.83
C CYS A 410 -24.27 18.41 -20.05
N ASP A 411 -23.44 18.42 -19.01
CA ASP A 411 -22.06 18.93 -19.09
C ASP A 411 -21.06 17.85 -19.53
N PHE A 412 -21.29 16.59 -19.14
CA PHE A 412 -20.39 15.49 -19.46
C PHE A 412 -21.07 14.11 -19.45
N TYR A 413 -20.44 13.15 -20.10
CA TYR A 413 -20.90 11.76 -20.14
C TYR A 413 -19.94 10.82 -19.40
N MET A 414 -20.51 9.88 -18.65
CA MET A 414 -19.78 8.72 -18.14
C MET A 414 -20.19 7.48 -18.93
N LYS A 415 -19.31 6.99 -19.81
CA LYS A 415 -19.66 5.96 -20.80
C LYS A 415 -18.69 4.78 -20.77
N THR A 416 -19.23 3.56 -20.88
CA THR A 416 -18.38 2.39 -21.01
C THR A 416 -17.64 2.37 -22.34
N LEU A 417 -16.34 2.13 -22.31
CA LEU A 417 -15.49 2.09 -23.50
C LEU A 417 -14.34 1.09 -23.33
N HIS A 418 -14.53 -0.13 -23.81
CA HIS A 418 -13.52 -1.19 -23.80
C HIS A 418 -13.61 -2.03 -25.08
N THR A 419 -12.51 -2.68 -25.46
CA THR A 419 -12.50 -3.63 -26.59
C THR A 419 -13.28 -4.90 -26.26
N HIS A 420 -13.41 -5.81 -27.21
CA HIS A 420 -13.97 -7.15 -26.98
C HIS A 420 -12.88 -8.24 -26.97
N ASN A 421 -11.61 -7.84 -26.92
CA ASN A 421 -10.47 -8.75 -27.05
C ASN A 421 -10.05 -9.35 -25.69
N TYR A 422 -10.95 -10.11 -25.07
CA TYR A 422 -10.65 -10.84 -23.85
C TYR A 422 -11.50 -12.10 -23.73
N TRP A 423 -10.94 -13.15 -23.12
CA TRP A 423 -11.49 -14.50 -23.14
C TRP A 423 -12.92 -14.64 -22.62
N SER A 424 -13.29 -13.83 -21.62
CA SER A 424 -14.62 -13.89 -21.00
C SER A 424 -15.70 -13.19 -21.84
N TYR A 425 -15.31 -12.41 -22.86
CA TYR A 425 -16.25 -11.91 -23.84
C TYR A 425 -16.69 -13.06 -24.74
N GLN A 426 -17.98 -13.37 -24.71
CA GLN A 426 -18.55 -14.35 -25.63
C GLN A 426 -18.82 -13.64 -26.96
N PRO A 427 -18.23 -14.06 -28.10
CA PRO A 427 -18.46 -13.39 -29.38
C PRO A 427 -19.85 -13.67 -29.98
N ASP A 428 -20.47 -14.78 -29.56
CA ASP A 428 -21.71 -15.29 -30.13
C ASP A 428 -22.96 -14.64 -29.50
N GLU A 429 -24.06 -14.69 -30.24
CA GLU A 429 -25.40 -14.15 -29.95
C GLU A 429 -25.57 -12.62 -29.98
N PRO A 430 -26.76 -12.12 -30.37
CA PRO A 430 -27.09 -10.71 -30.17
C PRO A 430 -26.97 -10.38 -28.67
N LYS A 431 -26.12 -9.41 -28.35
CA LYS A 431 -25.93 -9.00 -26.96
C LYS A 431 -27.18 -8.27 -26.44
N PRO A 432 -27.76 -8.71 -25.31
CA PRO A 432 -28.85 -7.97 -24.69
C PRO A 432 -28.32 -6.61 -24.18
N PRO A 433 -29.20 -5.65 -23.86
CA PRO A 433 -28.81 -4.46 -23.11
C PRO A 433 -27.97 -4.83 -21.89
N VAL A 434 -26.94 -4.04 -21.57
CA VAL A 434 -25.96 -4.37 -20.51
C VAL A 434 -26.62 -4.63 -19.16
N ARG A 435 -27.70 -3.92 -18.83
CA ARG A 435 -28.49 -4.14 -17.61
C ARG A 435 -29.09 -5.56 -17.51
N LEU A 436 -29.27 -6.24 -18.64
CA LEU A 436 -29.78 -7.60 -18.75
C LEU A 436 -28.65 -8.63 -18.96
N ASN A 437 -27.38 -8.22 -18.88
CA ASN A 437 -26.24 -9.11 -19.01
C ASN A 437 -26.03 -9.94 -17.73
N ILE A 438 -26.69 -11.10 -17.65
CA ILE A 438 -26.62 -12.01 -16.50
C ILE A 438 -25.18 -12.52 -16.26
N PRO A 439 -24.39 -12.91 -17.28
CA PRO A 439 -23.01 -13.35 -17.08
C PRO A 439 -22.02 -12.28 -16.56
N ASP A 440 -22.40 -10.99 -16.55
CA ASP A 440 -21.55 -9.87 -16.11
C ASP A 440 -20.15 -9.88 -16.75
N ASN A 441 -20.10 -10.17 -18.05
CA ASN A 441 -18.86 -10.35 -18.82
C ASN A 441 -18.62 -9.32 -19.92
N PHE A 442 -19.53 -8.34 -20.09
CA PHE A 442 -19.35 -7.20 -20.99
C PHE A 442 -20.16 -6.00 -20.50
N TRP A 443 -19.64 -4.78 -20.72
CA TRP A 443 -20.33 -3.54 -20.34
C TRP A 443 -20.32 -2.47 -21.45
N CYS A 444 -19.55 -2.66 -22.51
CA CYS A 444 -19.55 -1.84 -23.72
C CYS A 444 -20.06 -2.70 -24.88
N ARG A 445 -21.36 -2.56 -25.21
CA ARG A 445 -22.02 -3.41 -26.20
C ARG A 445 -21.61 -3.08 -27.64
N LYS A 446 -21.42 -1.80 -27.95
CA LYS A 446 -21.15 -1.30 -29.30
C LYS A 446 -19.96 -0.32 -29.31
N PRO A 447 -18.72 -0.77 -29.03
CA PRO A 447 -17.56 0.12 -28.91
C PRO A 447 -17.31 0.91 -30.20
N LYS A 448 -17.32 0.27 -31.37
CA LYS A 448 -17.10 0.95 -32.66
C LYS A 448 -18.12 2.05 -32.96
N GLU A 449 -19.40 1.79 -32.68
CA GLU A 449 -20.46 2.78 -32.85
C GLU A 449 -20.33 3.92 -31.84
N THR A 450 -19.99 3.59 -30.59
CA THR A 450 -19.75 4.57 -29.51
C THR A 450 -18.62 5.51 -29.91
N ILE A 451 -17.48 4.97 -30.33
CA ILE A 451 -16.31 5.75 -30.77
C ILE A 451 -16.68 6.69 -31.92
N LYS A 452 -17.35 6.16 -32.95
CA LYS A 452 -17.79 6.98 -34.10
C LYS A 452 -18.73 8.11 -33.67
N TYR A 453 -19.64 7.86 -32.72
CA TYR A 453 -20.55 8.87 -32.23
C TYR A 453 -19.84 9.93 -31.37
N MET A 454 -18.88 9.52 -30.53
CA MET A 454 -18.07 10.43 -29.72
C MET A 454 -17.34 11.47 -30.59
N GLU A 455 -16.92 11.13 -31.83
CA GLU A 455 -16.26 12.06 -32.76
C GLU A 455 -17.08 13.36 -33.00
N GLY A 456 -18.41 13.29 -32.93
CA GLY A 456 -19.31 14.42 -33.17
C GLY A 456 -19.82 15.13 -31.91
N VAL A 457 -19.42 14.70 -30.71
CA VAL A 457 -19.90 15.25 -29.44
C VAL A 457 -18.79 16.06 -28.76
N GLU A 458 -19.04 17.35 -28.53
CA GLU A 458 -18.07 18.28 -27.93
C GLU A 458 -17.93 18.10 -26.41
N LYS A 459 -19.00 17.68 -25.72
CA LYS A 459 -19.01 17.48 -24.26
C LYS A 459 -17.94 16.48 -23.82
N SER A 460 -17.45 16.64 -22.59
CA SER A 460 -16.39 15.79 -22.02
C SER A 460 -16.86 14.35 -21.79
N TRP A 461 -15.96 13.39 -22.01
CA TRP A 461 -16.22 11.97 -21.80
C TRP A 461 -15.32 11.36 -20.73
N ILE A 462 -15.95 10.80 -19.69
CA ILE A 462 -15.31 9.94 -18.70
C ILE A 462 -15.56 8.49 -19.11
N ALA A 463 -14.51 7.82 -19.61
CA ALA A 463 -14.58 6.41 -19.95
C ALA A 463 -14.46 5.54 -18.69
N TYR A 464 -15.39 4.61 -18.49
CA TYR A 464 -15.35 3.65 -17.38
C TYR A 464 -15.48 2.21 -17.89
N LYS A 465 -15.22 1.23 -17.02
CA LYS A 465 -15.15 -0.20 -17.39
C LYS A 465 -14.09 -0.50 -18.46
N ILE A 466 -13.09 0.37 -18.63
CA ILE A 466 -12.09 0.26 -19.69
C ILE A 466 -11.26 -1.04 -19.61
N LEU A 467 -11.18 -1.63 -18.41
CA LEU A 467 -10.46 -2.87 -18.13
C LEU A 467 -11.35 -4.14 -18.16
N ALA A 468 -12.63 -4.02 -18.51
CA ALA A 468 -13.58 -5.13 -18.54
C ALA A 468 -13.55 -6.01 -17.25
N ALA A 469 -13.57 -5.35 -16.09
CA ALA A 469 -13.45 -5.97 -14.77
C ALA A 469 -12.18 -6.85 -14.64
N GLY A 470 -11.04 -6.31 -15.05
CA GLY A 470 -9.73 -6.95 -14.98
C GLY A 470 -9.47 -7.99 -16.06
N ALA A 471 -10.36 -8.14 -17.06
CA ALA A 471 -10.13 -9.04 -18.19
C ALA A 471 -9.21 -8.44 -19.27
N LEU A 472 -9.01 -7.12 -19.26
CA LEU A 472 -8.04 -6.43 -20.11
C LEU A 472 -6.88 -5.89 -19.27
N PRO A 473 -5.64 -5.96 -19.79
CA PRO A 473 -4.48 -5.32 -19.15
C PRO A 473 -4.68 -3.80 -19.06
N PRO A 474 -4.18 -3.13 -17.99
CA PRO A 474 -4.28 -1.69 -17.82
C PRO A 474 -3.85 -0.89 -19.05
N HIS A 475 -2.62 -1.12 -19.56
CA HIS A 475 -2.09 -0.40 -20.73
C HIS A 475 -2.99 -0.50 -21.97
N GLU A 476 -3.54 -1.69 -22.27
CA GLU A 476 -4.44 -1.85 -23.41
C GLU A 476 -5.76 -1.09 -23.22
N GLY A 477 -6.35 -1.17 -22.03
CA GLY A 477 -7.61 -0.49 -21.72
C GLY A 477 -7.48 1.04 -21.73
N PHE A 478 -6.43 1.57 -21.10
CA PHE A 478 -6.14 3.01 -21.10
C PHE A 478 -5.87 3.50 -22.52
N LYS A 479 -5.00 2.82 -23.27
CA LYS A 479 -4.65 3.19 -24.65
C LYS A 479 -5.91 3.22 -25.53
N HIS A 480 -6.71 2.17 -25.47
CA HIS A 480 -7.96 2.10 -26.22
C HIS A 480 -8.90 3.25 -25.88
N ALA A 481 -9.08 3.59 -24.60
CA ALA A 481 -9.96 4.68 -24.20
C ALA A 481 -9.47 6.05 -24.71
N TYR A 482 -8.19 6.38 -24.49
CA TYR A 482 -7.65 7.70 -24.84
C TYR A 482 -7.45 7.90 -26.35
N GLU A 483 -6.98 6.90 -27.08
CA GLU A 483 -6.83 7.02 -28.55
C GLU A 483 -8.19 7.18 -29.23
N ASN A 484 -9.25 6.60 -28.65
CA ASN A 484 -10.61 6.64 -29.22
C ASN A 484 -11.50 7.73 -28.60
N GLY A 485 -10.90 8.74 -27.97
CA GLY A 485 -11.59 10.00 -27.67
C GLY A 485 -12.11 10.16 -26.25
N ALA A 486 -11.79 9.30 -25.27
CA ALA A 486 -12.10 9.58 -23.87
C ALA A 486 -11.26 10.75 -23.33
N ASP A 487 -11.86 11.73 -22.64
CA ASP A 487 -11.11 12.85 -22.05
C ASP A 487 -10.55 12.48 -20.67
N PHE A 488 -11.22 11.58 -19.97
CA PHE A 488 -10.83 11.05 -18.66
C PHE A 488 -11.11 9.55 -18.60
N THR A 489 -10.43 8.84 -17.72
CA THR A 489 -10.74 7.45 -17.39
C THR A 489 -11.06 7.27 -15.91
N CYS A 490 -12.11 6.52 -15.59
CA CYS A 490 -12.47 6.13 -14.24
C CYS A 490 -12.16 4.65 -14.03
N VAL A 491 -11.18 4.35 -13.17
CA VAL A 491 -10.66 2.99 -12.96
C VAL A 491 -10.67 2.65 -11.48
N GLY A 492 -11.27 1.52 -11.13
CA GLY A 492 -11.17 0.97 -9.77
C GLY A 492 -9.80 0.34 -9.60
N MET A 493 -9.02 0.87 -8.65
CA MET A 493 -7.63 0.49 -8.42
C MET A 493 -7.46 0.06 -6.96
N PHE A 494 -6.61 -0.92 -6.73
CA PHE A 494 -6.00 -1.12 -5.41
C PHE A 494 -4.87 -0.10 -5.21
N ASP A 495 -4.51 0.17 -3.96
CA ASP A 495 -3.38 1.01 -3.56
C ASP A 495 -2.11 0.65 -4.34
N TRP A 496 -1.75 -0.63 -4.41
CA TRP A 496 -0.56 -1.07 -5.14
C TRP A 496 -0.61 -0.90 -6.68
N GLN A 497 -1.74 -0.51 -7.26
CA GLN A 497 -1.90 -0.26 -8.70
C GLN A 497 -1.85 1.23 -9.05
N VAL A 498 -2.03 2.12 -8.08
CA VAL A 498 -2.20 3.56 -8.33
C VAL A 498 -1.00 4.14 -9.08
N VAL A 499 0.23 3.83 -8.66
CA VAL A 499 1.44 4.35 -9.30
C VAL A 499 1.66 3.77 -10.69
N GLU A 500 1.41 2.47 -10.86
CA GLU A 500 1.56 1.80 -12.16
C GLU A 500 0.56 2.37 -13.18
N ASP A 501 -0.71 2.50 -12.78
CA ASP A 501 -1.75 3.08 -13.63
C ASP A 501 -1.48 4.55 -13.95
N ALA A 502 -0.99 5.35 -12.98
CA ALA A 502 -0.55 6.73 -13.22
C ALA A 502 0.57 6.80 -14.27
N ASN A 503 1.61 5.96 -14.12
CA ASN A 503 2.72 5.88 -15.07
C ASN A 503 2.23 5.52 -16.48
N ILE A 504 1.36 4.52 -16.60
CA ILE A 504 0.76 4.11 -17.88
C ILE A 504 0.02 5.28 -18.53
N VAL A 505 -0.80 6.01 -17.78
CA VAL A 505 -1.55 7.16 -18.31
C VAL A 505 -0.59 8.25 -18.79
N THR A 506 0.44 8.60 -18.00
CA THR A 506 1.42 9.63 -18.42
C THR A 506 2.19 9.21 -19.68
N ASP A 507 2.61 7.95 -19.78
CA ASP A 507 3.31 7.41 -20.95
C ASP A 507 2.41 7.39 -22.19
N ILE A 508 1.12 7.12 -22.04
CA ILE A 508 0.13 7.21 -23.15
C ILE A 508 -0.01 8.65 -23.63
N PHE A 509 -0.16 9.63 -22.73
CA PHE A 509 -0.31 11.04 -23.13
C PHE A 509 0.92 11.60 -23.83
N LYS A 510 2.13 11.15 -23.48
CA LYS A 510 3.37 11.50 -24.19
C LYS A 510 3.40 11.00 -25.64
N ASN A 511 2.76 9.86 -25.90
CA ASN A 511 2.77 9.18 -27.20
C ASN A 511 1.39 9.16 -27.88
N LEU A 512 0.47 10.00 -27.42
CA LEU A 512 -0.92 9.98 -27.87
C LEU A 512 -0.97 10.40 -29.34
N SER A 513 -1.42 9.49 -30.20
CA SER A 513 -1.49 9.70 -31.65
C SER A 513 -2.80 9.16 -32.21
N GLY A 514 -3.22 9.65 -33.38
CA GLY A 514 -4.42 9.15 -34.07
C GLY A 514 -5.77 9.51 -33.41
N ARG A 515 -5.76 10.25 -32.29
CA ARG A 515 -6.98 10.74 -31.64
C ARG A 515 -7.69 11.77 -32.52
N LYS A 516 -8.95 11.50 -32.87
CA LYS A 516 -9.77 12.41 -33.69
C LYS A 516 -10.45 13.53 -32.89
N ARG A 517 -10.82 13.28 -31.63
CA ARG A 517 -11.39 14.30 -30.74
C ARG A 517 -10.28 15.15 -30.13
N ARG A 518 -10.47 16.47 -30.07
CA ARG A 518 -9.59 17.35 -29.30
C ARG A 518 -9.71 17.03 -27.80
N LEU A 519 -8.62 17.17 -27.05
CA LEU A 519 -8.66 17.09 -25.59
C LEU A 519 -9.35 18.34 -25.02
N VAL A 520 -10.28 18.11 -24.10
CA VAL A 520 -10.94 19.16 -23.31
C VAL A 520 -10.15 19.50 -22.06
#